data_AF-A0A9E5HNW8-F1
#
_entry.id   AF-A0A9E5HNW8-F1
#
_cell.length_a   1.000
_cell.length_b   1.000
_cell.length_c   1.000
_cell.angle_alpha   90.00
_cell.angle_beta   90.00
_cell.angle_gamma   90.00
#
_symmetry.space_group_name_H-M   'P 1'
#
loop_
_entity.id
_entity.type
_entity.pdbx_description
1 polymer ?
#
loop_
_entity_poly.entity_id
_entity_poly.type
_entity_poly.pdbx_seq_one_letter_code
_entity_poly.pdbx_strand_id
1 'polypeptide(L)' 'MKIALIAGESSGDKLGAALIDGLDAILEQPADFIGVAGPRMITRGMDSLFAMQELSVMGIV' A
#
# COMPACT_ATOMS: atom_id res chain seq x y z
N MET A 1 5.75 -10.39 -10.89
CA MET A 1 5.78 -8.94 -11.22
C MET A 1 5.98 -8.16 -9.93
N LYS A 2 6.71 -7.04 -9.92
CA LYS A 2 6.92 -6.24 -8.69
C LYS A 2 6.31 -4.86 -8.85
N ILE A 3 5.47 -4.45 -7.91
CA ILE A 3 4.71 -3.18 -7.94
C ILE A 3 5.06 -2.38 -6.70
N ALA A 4 5.45 -1.11 -6.90
CA ALA A 4 5.69 -0.18 -5.81
C ALA A 4 4.44 0.67 -5.54
N LEU A 5 3.97 0.70 -4.29
CA LEU A 5 2.85 1.53 -3.83
C LEU A 5 3.26 2.38 -2.63
N ILE A 6 2.76 3.61 -2.56
CA ILE A 6 3.04 4.53 -1.45
C ILE A 6 1.72 5.14 -0.98
N ALA A 7 1.29 4.80 0.24
CA ALA A 7 0.22 5.47 0.96
C ALA A 7 0.84 6.49 1.93
N GLY A 8 0.35 7.73 1.91
CA GLY A 8 0.76 8.79 2.86
C GLY A 8 -0.24 9.04 3.99
N GLU A 9 -1.44 8.50 3.86
CA GLU A 9 -2.56 8.69 4.79
C GLU A 9 -3.52 7.50 4.78
N SER A 10 -4.44 7.44 5.75
CA SER A 10 -5.42 6.36 5.91
C SER A 10 -6.33 6.18 4.69
N SER A 11 -6.65 7.25 3.98
CA SER A 11 -7.44 7.17 2.73
C SER A 11 -6.66 6.45 1.62
N GLY A 12 -5.36 6.74 1.50
CA GLY A 12 -4.42 6.06 0.60
C GLY A 12 -4.26 4.58 0.93
N ASP A 13 -4.16 4.21 2.21
CA ASP A 13 -4.11 2.80 2.64
C ASP A 13 -5.37 2.02 2.22
N LYS A 14 -6.55 2.65 2.36
CA LYS A 14 -7.81 2.03 1.93
C LYS A 14 -7.86 1.84 0.41
N LEU A 15 -7.42 2.83 -0.37
CA LEU A 15 -7.41 2.73 -1.84
C LEU A 15 -6.37 1.72 -2.32
N GLY A 16 -5.16 1.75 -1.75
CA GLY A 16 -4.10 0.80 -2.08
C GLY A 16 -4.48 -0.64 -1.75
N ALA A 17 -5.18 -0.87 -0.64
CA ALA A 17 -5.72 -2.18 -0.29
C ALA A 17 -6.73 -2.69 -1.33
N ALA A 18 -7.67 -1.85 -1.78
CA ALA A 18 -8.62 -2.21 -2.82
C ALA A 18 -7.94 -2.45 -4.19
N LEU A 19 -6.86 -1.73 -4.48
CA LEU A 19 -6.05 -1.95 -5.67
C LEU A 19 -5.36 -3.31 -5.64
N ILE A 20 -4.76 -3.70 -4.51
CA ILE A 20 -4.15 -5.04 -4.34
C ILE A 20 -5.21 -6.12 -4.58
N ASP A 21 -6.38 -6.02 -3.94
CA ASP A 21 -7.48 -6.99 -4.12
C ASP A 21 -7.89 -7.10 -5.59
N GLY A 22 -7.99 -5.96 -6.29
CA GLY A 22 -8.36 -5.92 -7.71
C GLY A 22 -7.29 -6.52 -8.63
N LEU A 23 -6.01 -6.30 -8.31
CA LEU A 23 -4.89 -6.86 -9.06
C LEU A 23 -4.78 -8.37 -8.86
N ASP A 24 -4.88 -8.84 -7.62
CA ASP A 24 -4.87 -10.29 -7.32
C ASP A 24 -6.03 -11.03 -7.99
N ALA A 25 -7.17 -10.35 -8.22
CA ALA A 25 -8.31 -10.94 -8.91
C ALA A 25 -8.13 -11.09 -10.43
N ILE A 26 -7.26 -10.30 -11.07
CA ILE A 26 -7.09 -10.30 -12.53
C ILE A 26 -5.76 -10.86 -13.00
N LEU A 27 -4.75 -10.92 -12.13
CA LEU A 27 -3.43 -11.44 -12.46
C LEU A 27 -3.41 -12.96 -12.33
N GLU A 28 -2.80 -13.64 -13.31
CA GLU A 28 -2.62 -15.09 -13.28
C GLU A 28 -1.65 -15.55 -12.17
N GLN A 29 -0.77 -14.66 -11.74
CA GLN A 29 0.21 -14.88 -10.67
C GLN A 29 0.23 -13.67 -9.74
N PRO A 30 0.35 -13.86 -8.41
CA PRO A 30 0.44 -12.77 -7.46
C PRO A 30 1.59 -11.80 -7.80
N ALA A 31 1.37 -10.51 -7.59
CA ALA A 31 2.42 -9.52 -7.66
C ALA A 31 3.11 -9.35 -6.30
N ASP A 32 4.41 -9.09 -6.30
CA ASP A 32 5.13 -8.63 -5.12
C ASP A 32 4.86 -7.14 -4.93
N PHE A 33 4.16 -6.79 -3.85
CA PHE A 33 3.89 -5.40 -3.49
C PHE A 33 4.92 -4.89 -2.48
N ILE A 34 5.55 -3.75 -2.79
CA ILE A 34 6.56 -3.10 -1.93
C ILE A 34 6.28 -1.60 -1.81
N GLY A 35 6.78 -0.94 -0.76
CA GLY A 35 6.78 0.52 -0.67
C GLY A 35 6.39 1.04 0.71
N VAL A 36 5.43 1.97 0.79
CA VAL A 36 4.91 2.44 2.10
C VAL A 36 3.43 2.12 2.19
N ALA A 37 3.10 1.29 3.16
CA ALA A 37 1.79 0.69 3.33
C ALA A 37 1.21 1.05 4.70
N GLY A 38 -0.11 1.31 4.73
CA GLY A 38 -0.84 1.30 5.98
C GLY A 38 -1.27 -0.12 6.37
N PRO A 39 -2.01 -0.26 7.49
CA PRO A 39 -2.41 -1.56 8.00
C PRO A 39 -3.22 -2.40 7.00
N ARG A 40 -4.09 -1.79 6.18
CA ARG A 40 -4.95 -2.53 5.24
C ARG A 40 -4.14 -3.13 4.10
N MET A 41 -3.16 -2.40 3.58
CA MET A 41 -2.25 -2.90 2.56
C MET A 41 -1.35 -4.00 3.12
N ILE A 42 -0.81 -3.83 4.34
CA ILE A 42 0.03 -4.84 5.00
C ILE A 42 -0.73 -6.16 5.21
N THR A 43 -2.01 -6.10 5.62
CA THR A 43 -2.82 -7.33 5.79
C THR A 43 -3.04 -8.13 4.50
N ARG A 44 -2.75 -7.55 3.33
CA ARG A 44 -2.82 -8.21 2.01
C ARG A 44 -1.47 -8.73 1.54
N GLY A 45 -0.46 -8.72 2.41
CA GLY A 45 0.87 -9.23 2.08
C GLY A 45 1.78 -8.23 1.38
N MET A 46 1.46 -6.93 1.41
CA MET A 46 2.40 -5.91 0.97
C MET A 46 3.49 -5.69 2.03
N ASP A 47 4.75 -5.77 1.60
CA ASP A 47 5.91 -5.46 2.44
C ASP A 47 6.15 -3.95 2.49
N SER A 48 5.96 -3.36 3.67
CA SER A 48 6.25 -1.95 3.92
C SER A 48 7.74 -1.75 4.24
N LEU A 49 8.39 -0.90 3.47
CA LEU A 49 9.79 -0.47 3.67
C LEU A 49 9.92 0.53 4.82
N PHE A 50 8.86 1.30 5.09
CA PHE A 50 8.78 2.31 6.15
C PHE A 50 7.39 2.31 6.79
N ALA A 51 7.26 2.83 8.00
CA ALA A 51 5.93 3.00 8.60
C ALA A 51 5.21 4.18 7.93
N MET A 52 3.92 4.02 7.58
CA MET A 52 3.13 5.09 6.94
C MET A 52 3.12 6.40 7.75
N GLN A 53 3.19 6.30 9.08
CA GLN A 53 3.23 7.45 9.98
C GLN A 53 4.49 8.30 9.81
N GLU A 54 5.59 7.75 9.28
CA GLU A 54 6.83 8.49 9.02
C GLU A 54 6.70 9.44 7.82
N LEU A 55 5.75 9.19 6.91
CA LEU A 55 5.46 10.06 5.77
C LEU A 55 4.39 11.12 6.08
N SER A 56 3.62 10.95 7.16
CA SER A 56 2.56 11.89 7.54
C SER A 56 3.18 13.18 8.09
N VAL A 57 3.57 14.08 7.20
CA VAL A 57 3.87 15.46 7.54
C VAL A 57 2.54 16.15 7.84
N MET A 58 2.34 16.60 9.09
CA MET A 58 1.35 17.63 9.38
C MET A 58 1.68 18.80 8.47
N GLY A 59 0.89 18.98 7.41
CA GLY A 59 1.09 20.07 6.45
C GLY A 59 1.25 21.39 7.21
N ILE A 60 2.17 22.23 6.77
CA ILE A 60 2.29 23.59 7.31
C ILE A 60 0.93 24.27 7.09
N VAL A 61 0.29 24.67 8.18
CA VAL A 61 -0.93 25.49 8.17
C VAL A 61 -0.55 26.96 8.10
#